data_AF-A0A7C1JC58-F1
#
_entry.id   AF-A0A7C1JC58-F1
#
_cell.length_a   1.000
_cell.length_b   1.000
_cell.length_c   1.000
_cell.angle_alpha   90.00
_cell.angle_beta   90.00
_cell.angle_gamma   90.00
#
_symmetry.space_group_name_H-M   'P 1'
#
loop_
_entity.id
_entity.type
_entity.pdbx_description
1 polymer ?
#
loop_
_entity_poly.entity_id
_entity_poly.type
_entity_poly.pdbx_seq_one_letter_code
_entity_poly.pdbx_strand_id
1 'polypeptide(L)'
;MLSGKRITVGVTGGIGAYKAAELVSRFREEGATVRVVMTHAAQEFIRPLTFEVLAGNPVYTGLFGGTDPLPHITLARESDLLVVYPATAHL
;
A
#
# COMPACT_ATOMS: atom_id res chain seq x y z
N MET A 1 6.33 -15.08 -8.89
CA MET A 1 7.59 -15.37 -8.14
C MET A 1 7.79 -14.31 -7.06
N LEU A 2 6.88 -14.17 -6.09
CA LEU A 2 6.97 -13.14 -5.04
C LEU A 2 6.93 -13.72 -3.62
N SER A 3 6.96 -15.05 -3.48
CA SER A 3 6.94 -15.75 -2.20
C SER A 3 8.05 -15.24 -1.27
N GLY A 4 7.66 -14.83 -0.08
CA GLY A 4 8.57 -14.32 0.96
C GLY A 4 9.08 -12.90 0.74
N LYS A 5 8.65 -12.19 -0.32
CA LYS A 5 8.96 -10.77 -0.51
C LYS A 5 8.02 -9.90 0.30
N ARG A 6 8.56 -8.86 0.90
CA ARG A 6 7.80 -7.81 1.57
C ARG A 6 7.70 -6.60 0.64
N ILE A 7 6.49 -6.30 0.17
CA ILE A 7 6.24 -5.26 -0.83
C ILE A 7 5.39 -4.17 -0.20
N THR A 8 5.86 -2.93 -0.27
CA THR A 8 5.04 -1.77 0.05
C THR A 8 4.47 -1.18 -1.23
N VAL A 9 3.15 -0.96 -1.26
CA VAL A 9 2.43 -0.34 -2.37
C VAL A 9 1.93 1.04 -1.94
N GLY A 10 2.53 2.08 -2.52
CA GLY A 10 2.05 3.46 -2.43
C GLY A 10 0.94 3.72 -3.45
N VAL A 11 -0.23 4.16 -3.00
CA VAL A 11 -1.39 4.49 -3.86
C VAL A 11 -1.61 5.99 -3.84
N THR A 12 -1.65 6.60 -5.02
CA THR A 12 -1.80 8.06 -5.19
C THR A 12 -3.12 8.43 -5.88
N GLY A 13 -3.50 9.71 -5.79
CA GLY A 13 -4.83 10.19 -6.19
C GLY A 13 -4.99 10.43 -7.68
N GLY A 14 -5.30 9.38 -8.42
CA GLY A 14 -5.72 9.44 -9.82
C GLY A 14 -6.80 8.42 -10.13
N ILE A 15 -7.45 8.53 -11.28
CA ILE A 15 -8.57 7.65 -11.66
C ILE A 15 -8.20 6.15 -11.65
N GLY A 16 -6.90 5.83 -11.80
CA GLY A 16 -6.38 4.46 -11.71
C GLY A 16 -6.23 3.90 -10.30
N ALA A 17 -6.50 4.66 -9.23
CA ALA A 17 -6.28 4.24 -7.84
C ALA A 17 -7.03 2.95 -7.49
N TYR A 18 -8.24 2.76 -8.01
CA TYR A 18 -9.01 1.53 -7.77
C TYR A 18 -8.33 0.28 -8.35
N LYS A 19 -7.53 0.41 -9.43
CA LYS A 19 -6.81 -0.71 -10.04
C LYS A 19 -5.67 -1.22 -9.16
N ALA A 20 -5.21 -0.43 -8.19
CA ALA A 20 -4.24 -0.88 -7.22
C ALA A 20 -4.79 -2.03 -6.34
N ALA A 21 -6.11 -2.16 -6.20
CA ALA A 21 -6.74 -3.26 -5.46
C ALA A 21 -6.42 -4.61 -6.12
N GLU A 22 -6.53 -4.69 -7.44
CA GLU A 22 -6.15 -5.90 -8.20
C GLU A 22 -4.66 -6.20 -8.05
N LEU A 23 -3.79 -5.17 -8.16
CA LEU A 23 -2.34 -5.33 -7.97
C LEU A 23 -2.01 -5.93 -6.60
N VAL A 24 -2.62 -5.42 -5.53
CA VAL A 24 -2.43 -5.90 -4.16
C VAL A 24 -2.91 -7.35 -4.00
N SER A 25 -4.08 -7.70 -4.55
CA SER A 25 -4.59 -9.09 -4.53
C SER A 25 -3.60 -10.05 -5.19
N ARG A 26 -3.12 -9.70 -6.39
CA ARG A 26 -2.20 -10.54 -7.17
C ARG A 26 -0.83 -10.69 -6.48
N PHE A 27 -0.29 -9.63 -5.88
CA PHE A 27 0.94 -9.76 -5.10
C PHE A 27 0.79 -10.71 -3.91
N ARG A 28 -0.36 -10.65 -3.20
CA ARG A 28 -0.63 -11.57 -2.09
C ARG A 28 -0.81 -13.01 -2.58
N GLU A 29 -1.53 -13.22 -3.67
CA GLU A 29 -1.70 -14.53 -4.32
C GLU A 29 -0.36 -15.14 -4.75
N GLU A 30 0.59 -14.32 -5.20
CA GLU A 30 1.96 -14.74 -5.52
C GLU A 30 2.87 -14.98 -4.29
N GLY A 31 2.33 -14.83 -3.07
CA GLY A 31 2.98 -15.14 -1.81
C GLY A 31 3.78 -13.98 -1.19
N ALA A 32 3.58 -12.74 -1.64
CA ALA A 32 4.18 -11.58 -1.01
C ALA A 32 3.44 -11.17 0.28
N THR A 33 4.17 -10.64 1.25
CA THR A 33 3.60 -9.83 2.32
C THR A 33 3.43 -8.41 1.79
N VAL A 34 2.19 -7.94 1.66
CA VAL A 34 1.89 -6.63 1.08
C VAL A 34 1.48 -5.66 2.17
N ARG A 35 2.09 -4.47 2.16
CA ARG A 35 1.66 -3.31 2.97
C ARG A 35 1.26 -2.19 2.03
N VAL A 36 0.25 -1.42 2.41
CA VAL A 36 -0.29 -0.35 1.56
C VAL A 36 -0.17 0.99 2.28
N VAL A 37 0.31 1.99 1.55
CA VAL A 37 0.36 3.39 1.97
C VAL A 37 -0.48 4.20 1.00
N MET A 38 -1.38 5.05 1.50
CA MET A 38 -2.28 5.85 0.66
C MET A 38 -2.07 7.33 0.88
N THR A 39 -2.03 8.11 -0.20
CA THR A 39 -2.17 9.56 -0.09
C THR A 39 -3.61 9.93 0.28
N HIS A 40 -3.84 11.14 0.80
CA HIS A 40 -5.19 11.65 1.04
C HIS A 40 -6.01 11.63 -0.27
N ALA A 41 -5.43 12.10 -1.38
CA ALA A 41 -6.11 12.14 -2.66
C ALA A 41 -6.50 10.75 -3.19
N ALA A 42 -5.74 9.69 -2.88
CA ALA A 42 -6.12 8.32 -3.23
C ALA A 42 -7.37 7.84 -2.50
N GLN A 43 -7.57 8.29 -1.26
CA GLN A 43 -8.69 7.88 -0.40
C GLN A 43 -10.03 8.42 -0.92
N GLU A 44 -10.03 9.50 -1.71
CA GLU A 44 -11.21 10.03 -2.41
C GLU A 44 -11.69 9.09 -3.53
N PHE A 45 -10.81 8.26 -4.10
CA PHE A 45 -11.16 7.32 -5.17
C PHE A 45 -11.49 5.92 -4.66
N ILE A 46 -10.82 5.45 -3.61
CA ILE A 46 -10.99 4.13 -3.03
C ILE A 46 -10.63 4.15 -1.54
N ARG A 47 -11.46 3.53 -0.70
CA ARG A 47 -11.29 3.59 0.76
C ARG A 47 -10.18 2.65 1.26
N PRO A 48 -9.44 3.01 2.33
CA PRO A 48 -8.43 2.15 2.94
C PRO A 48 -8.91 0.74 3.29
N LEU A 49 -10.15 0.59 3.76
CA LEU A 49 -10.74 -0.70 4.15
C LEU A 49 -10.61 -1.77 3.04
N THR A 50 -10.74 -1.39 1.77
CA THR A 50 -10.57 -2.34 0.66
C THR A 50 -9.16 -2.93 0.65
N PHE A 51 -8.15 -2.09 0.86
CA PHE A 51 -6.76 -2.55 0.91
C PHE A 51 -6.42 -3.29 2.19
N GLU A 52 -7.03 -2.96 3.33
CA GLU A 52 -6.82 -3.72 4.57
C GLU A 52 -7.25 -5.18 4.39
N VAL A 53 -8.40 -5.40 3.77
CA VAL A 53 -8.92 -6.75 3.49
C VAL A 53 -8.06 -7.48 2.45
N LEU A 54 -7.67 -6.79 1.36
CA LEU A 54 -6.89 -7.40 0.28
C LEU A 54 -5.43 -7.63 0.62
N ALA A 55 -4.80 -6.76 1.41
CA ALA A 55 -3.42 -6.92 1.86
C ALA A 55 -3.32 -7.86 3.08
N GLY A 56 -4.37 -7.92 3.91
CA GLY A 56 -4.34 -8.63 5.18
C GLY A 56 -3.50 -7.92 6.25
N ASN A 57 -3.21 -6.63 6.05
CA ASN A 57 -2.39 -5.79 6.93
C ASN A 57 -3.04 -4.41 7.06
N PRO A 58 -2.77 -3.66 8.15
CA PRO A 58 -3.22 -2.27 8.28
C PRO A 58 -2.73 -1.40 7.12
N VAL A 59 -3.56 -0.43 6.72
CA VAL A 59 -3.22 0.55 5.68
C VAL A 59 -2.75 1.83 6.34
N TYR A 60 -1.63 2.35 5.86
CA TYR A 60 -1.04 3.59 6.36
C TYR A 60 -1.54 4.77 5.54
N THR A 61 -2.17 5.75 6.19
CA THR A 61 -2.73 6.94 5.53
C THR A 61 -1.99 8.23 5.90
N GLY A 62 -0.96 8.14 6.73
CA GLY A 62 -0.14 9.26 7.19
C GLY A 62 1.17 8.79 7.81
N LEU A 63 2.06 9.76 8.09
CA LEU A 63 3.40 9.51 8.66
C LEU A 63 3.40 9.23 10.17
N PHE A 64 2.33 9.64 10.84
CA PHE A 64 2.17 9.61 12.30
C PHE A 64 0.87 8.91 12.68
N GLY A 65 0.87 8.26 13.84
CA GLY A 65 -0.29 7.58 14.41
C GLY A 65 -0.31 6.07 14.16
N GLY A 66 -1.35 5.41 14.69
CA GLY A 66 -1.46 3.96 14.71
C GLY A 66 -0.84 3.32 15.96
N THR A 67 -0.70 1.99 15.94
CA THR A 67 -0.10 1.21 17.03
C THR A 67 1.43 1.16 16.96
N ASP A 68 2.00 1.43 15.78
CA ASP A 68 3.44 1.55 15.59
C ASP A 68 3.86 3.01 15.90
N PRO A 69 4.78 3.24 16.85
CA PRO A 69 5.25 4.58 17.18
C PRO A 69 6.07 5.23 16.05
N LEU A 70 6.66 4.44 15.14
CA LEU A 70 7.56 4.93 14.08
C LEU A 70 7.28 4.22 12.74
N PRO A 71 6.06 4.33 12.19
CA PRO A 71 5.62 3.53 11.05
C PRO A 71 6.46 3.78 9.79
N HIS A 72 6.96 5.01 9.59
CA HIS A 72 7.81 5.37 8.45
C HIS A 72 9.20 4.71 8.51
N ILE A 73 9.74 4.39 9.70
CA ILE A 73 11.00 3.64 9.85
C ILE A 73 10.73 2.14 9.68
N THR A 74 9.69 1.61 10.32
CA THR A 74 9.32 0.19 10.23
C THR A 74 9.03 -0.19 8.78
N LEU A 75 8.20 0.58 8.07
CA LEU A 75 7.90 0.35 6.66
C LEU A 75 9.16 0.35 5.80
N ALA A 76 10.08 1.29 6.01
CA ALA A 76 11.32 1.36 5.24
C ALA A 76 12.21 0.13 5.47
N ARG A 77 12.30 -0.38 6.71
CA ARG A 77 13.10 -1.57 7.06
C ARG A 77 12.47 -2.88 6.62
N GLU A 78 11.14 -2.91 6.56
CA GLU A 78 10.36 -4.10 6.26
C GLU A 78 9.87 -4.18 4.81
N SER A 79 10.43 -3.38 3.91
CA SER A 79 10.13 -3.41 2.48
C SER A 79 11.35 -3.85 1.69
N ASP A 80 11.20 -4.94 0.94
CA ASP A 80 12.20 -5.37 -0.05
C ASP A 80 11.97 -4.67 -1.40
N LEU A 81 10.75 -4.20 -1.64
CA LEU A 81 10.34 -3.46 -2.83
C LEU A 81 9.31 -2.38 -2.47
N LEU A 82 9.46 -1.19 -3.06
CA LEU A 82 8.44 -0.15 -3.08
C LEU A 82 7.85 -0.04 -4.49
N VAL A 83 6.53 -0.18 -4.59
CA VAL A 83 5.77 0.04 -5.82
C VAL A 83 4.87 1.25 -5.60
N VAL A 84 4.86 2.20 -6.52
CA VAL A 84 3.89 3.30 -6.48
C VAL A 84 2.94 3.16 -7.67
N TYR A 85 1.66 2.96 -7.40
CA TYR A 85 0.66 2.77 -8.44
C TYR A 85 -0.75 3.23 -8.01
N PRO A 86 -1.42 4.08 -8.80
CA PRO A 86 -0.81 4.92 -9.85
C PRO A 86 0.21 5.87 -9.22
N ALA A 87 1.19 6.32 -9.99
CA ALA A 87 2.06 7.44 -9.61
C ALA A 87 1.57 8.67 -10.39
N THR A 88 0.76 9.52 -9.76
CA THR A 88 0.26 10.74 -10.40
C THR A 88 1.37 11.78 -10.54
N ALA A 89 1.20 12.76 -11.45
CA ALA A 89 2.20 13.79 -11.71
C ALA A 89 2.45 14.75 -10.52
N HIS A 90 1.54 14.81 -9.54
CA HIS A 90 1.70 15.63 -8.34
C HIS A 90 2.64 14.99 -7.30
N LEU A 91 2.84 13.67 -7.39
CA LEU A 91 3.56 12.88 -6.41
C LEU A 91 4.97 13.41 -6.12
#